data_AF-S0FZS9-F1
#
_entry.id   AF-S0FZS9-F1
#
_cell.length_a   1.000
_cell.length_b   1.000
_cell.length_c   1.000
_cell.angle_alpha   90.00
_cell.angle_beta   90.00
_cell.angle_gamma   90.00
#
_symmetry.space_group_name_H-M   'P 1'
#
loop_
_entity.id
_entity.type
_entity.pdbx_description
1 polymer ?
#
loop_
_entity_poly.entity_id
_entity_poly.type
_entity_poly.pdbx_seq_one_letter_code
_entity_poly.pdbx_strand_id
1 'polypeptide(L)' 'MMNSTTSHTDVYDATAKGTRVAEWLINAGVDHVGMKEDVSRKGPGYVLANGGIKVHLISCDHLDTAIDEIMATDI' A
#
# COMPACT_ATOMS: atom_id res chain seq x y z
N MET A 1 18.10 -40.10 11.32
CA MET A 1 16.84 -40.07 10.55
C MET A 1 16.15 -38.75 10.86
N MET A 2 16.06 -37.85 9.88
CA MET A 2 15.38 -36.56 9.99
C MET A 2 13.88 -36.74 9.76
N ASN A 3 13.04 -36.11 10.59
CA ASN A 3 11.81 -35.48 10.10
C ASN A 3 11.34 -34.42 11.11
N SER A 4 11.86 -33.19 10.99
CA SER A 4 11.30 -32.04 11.67
C SER A 4 10.29 -31.41 10.73
N THR A 5 9.00 -31.69 10.95
CA THR A 5 7.90 -31.03 10.25
C THR A 5 7.87 -29.57 10.68
N THR A 6 8.45 -28.70 9.86
CA THR A 6 8.30 -27.25 9.99
C THR A 6 6.81 -26.94 9.93
N SER A 7 6.28 -26.31 10.98
CA SER A 7 4.90 -25.84 11.00
C SER A 7 4.66 -24.87 9.84
N HIS A 8 3.46 -24.89 9.27
CA HIS A 8 3.10 -24.13 8.06
C HIS A 8 3.16 -22.59 8.23
N THR A 9 3.55 -22.09 9.40
CA THR A 9 3.46 -20.70 9.82
C THR A 9 4.70 -19.86 9.45
N ASP A 10 5.84 -20.48 9.12
CA ASP A 10 7.10 -19.75 8.90
C ASP A 10 7.47 -19.53 7.42
N VAL A 11 6.55 -19.75 6.48
CA VAL A 11 6.81 -19.60 5.02
C VAL A 11 6.30 -18.26 4.45
N TYR A 12 5.82 -17.33 5.29
CA TYR A 12 5.23 -16.06 4.85
C TYR A 12 6.22 -14.88 4.85
N ASP A 13 7.30 -14.91 4.06
CA ASP A 13 8.25 -13.79 4.15
C ASP A 13 8.98 -13.36 2.87
N ALA A 14 8.20 -12.83 1.92
CA ALA A 14 8.60 -11.73 1.02
C ALA A 14 7.42 -11.20 0.18
N THR A 15 6.39 -12.01 -0.04
CA THR A 15 5.37 -11.86 -1.10
C THR A 15 4.17 -10.97 -0.77
N ALA A 16 4.12 -10.31 0.38
CA ALA A 16 2.98 -9.49 0.80
C ALA A 16 3.36 -8.18 1.52
N LYS A 17 4.59 -7.67 1.32
CA LYS A 17 5.07 -6.44 2.00
C LYS A 17 4.16 -5.24 1.73
N GLY A 18 3.73 -5.06 0.48
CA GLY A 18 2.82 -3.96 0.13
C GLY A 18 1.46 -4.05 0.83
N THR A 19 0.92 -5.26 1.00
CA THR A 19 -0.35 -5.49 1.71
C THR A 19 -0.21 -5.11 3.18
N ARG A 20 0.87 -5.54 3.85
CA ARG A 20 1.16 -5.18 5.25
C ARG A 20 1.34 -3.67 5.43
N VAL A 21 1.97 -2.98 4.48
CA VAL A 21 2.10 -1.51 4.51
C VAL A 21 0.74 -0.84 4.34
N ALA A 22 -0.12 -1.34 3.45
CA ALA A 22 -1.47 -0.81 3.27
C ALA A 22 -2.29 -0.92 4.56
N GLU A 23 -2.27 -2.07 5.24
CA GLU A 23 -2.92 -2.27 6.53
C GLU A 23 -2.38 -1.32 7.61
N TRP A 24 -1.06 -1.09 7.63
CA TRP A 24 -0.44 -0.16 8.57
C TRP A 24 -0.89 1.29 8.33
N LEU A 25 -0.96 1.73 7.06
CA LEU A 25 -1.41 3.08 6.70
C LEU A 25 -2.87 3.34 7.14
N ILE A 26 -3.74 2.35 6.98
CA ILE A 26 -5.15 2.41 7.44
C ILE A 26 -5.18 2.59 8.97
N ASN A 27 -4.43 1.77 9.71
CA ASN A 27 -4.38 1.86 11.17
C ASN A 27 -3.75 3.16 11.67
N ALA A 28 -2.90 3.80 10.86
CA ALA A 28 -2.31 5.11 11.15
C ALA A 28 -3.27 6.29 10.87
N GLY A 29 -4.46 6.04 10.30
CA GLY A 29 -5.44 7.06 9.99
C GLY A 29 -5.05 7.93 8.79
N VAL A 30 -4.34 7.36 7.81
CA VAL A 30 -3.98 8.06 6.57
C VAL A 30 -5.19 8.14 5.65
N ASP A 31 -5.51 9.34 5.17
CA ASP A 31 -6.63 9.56 4.24
C ASP A 31 -6.23 9.50 2.76
N HIS A 32 -5.02 9.99 2.41
CA HIS A 32 -4.52 10.09 1.03
C HIS A 32 -3.15 9.41 0.88
N VAL A 33 -2.96 8.66 -0.20
CA VAL A 33 -1.67 8.04 -0.56
C VAL A 33 -1.33 8.37 -2.00
N GLY A 34 -0.23 9.08 -2.23
CA GLY A 34 0.35 9.31 -3.56
C GLY A 34 1.28 8.17 -3.97
N MET A 35 1.13 7.66 -5.19
CA MET A 35 1.97 6.60 -5.75
C MET A 35 2.41 6.94 -7.18
N LYS A 36 3.63 6.54 -7.54
CA LYS A 36 4.18 6.68 -8.91
C LYS A 36 3.70 5.59 -9.87
N GLU A 37 3.10 4.53 -9.34
CA GLU A 37 2.59 3.41 -10.11
C GLU A 37 1.12 3.15 -9.81
N ASP A 38 0.40 2.66 -10.81
CA ASP A 38 -0.97 2.20 -10.61
C ASP A 38 -0.96 0.88 -9.82
N VAL A 39 -1.56 0.93 -8.62
CA VAL A 39 -1.74 -0.22 -7.73
C VAL A 39 -3.19 -0.68 -7.64
N SER A 40 -4.13 -0.04 -8.34
CA SER A 40 -5.59 -0.29 -8.24
C SER A 40 -5.99 -1.75 -8.48
N ARG A 41 -5.21 -2.48 -9.27
CA ARG A 41 -5.42 -3.90 -9.60
C ARG A 41 -4.43 -4.84 -8.90
N LYS A 42 -3.74 -4.37 -7.87
CA LYS A 42 -2.75 -5.11 -7.08
C LYS A 42 -3.24 -5.25 -5.63
N GLY A 43 -2.69 -6.23 -4.90
CA GLY A 43 -3.04 -6.50 -3.49
C GLY A 43 -3.12 -5.26 -2.59
N PRO A 44 -2.11 -4.36 -2.59
CA PRO A 44 -2.16 -3.14 -1.77
C PRO A 44 -3.29 -2.18 -2.18
N GLY A 45 -3.59 -2.05 -3.47
CA GLY A 45 -4.67 -1.17 -3.94
C GLY A 45 -6.04 -1.62 -3.46
N TYR A 46 -6.30 -2.94 -3.46
CA TYR A 46 -7.55 -3.48 -2.90
C TYR A 46 -7.67 -3.19 -1.40
N VAL A 47 -6.58 -3.33 -0.64
CA VAL A 47 -6.59 -3.06 0.82
C VAL A 47 -6.79 -1.57 1.10
N LEU A 48 -6.05 -0.68 0.42
CA LEU A 48 -6.19 0.77 0.58
C LEU A 48 -7.62 1.23 0.26
N ALA A 49 -8.19 0.76 -0.86
CA ALA A 49 -9.56 1.11 -1.26
C ALA A 49 -10.61 0.62 -0.24
N ASN A 50 -10.47 -0.62 0.26
CA ASN A 50 -11.36 -1.14 1.30
C ASN A 50 -11.23 -0.39 2.63
N GLY A 51 -10.04 0.16 2.91
CA GLY A 51 -9.77 1.00 4.07
C GLY A 51 -10.25 2.45 3.93
N GLY A 52 -10.86 2.82 2.81
CA GLY A 52 -11.34 4.18 2.55
C GLY A 52 -10.24 5.18 2.19
N ILE A 53 -9.01 4.73 1.93
CA ILE A 53 -7.89 5.59 1.57
C ILE A 53 -8.01 5.99 0.09
N LYS A 54 -7.88 7.30 -0.20
CA LYS A 54 -7.83 7.81 -1.57
C LYS A 54 -6.41 7.67 -2.12
N VAL A 55 -6.26 6.82 -3.13
CA VAL A 55 -4.96 6.60 -3.81
C VAL A 55 -4.87 7.50 -5.05
N HIS A 56 -3.78 8.25 -5.16
CA HIS A 56 -3.51 9.17 -6.26
C HIS A 56 -2.32 8.67 -7.06
N LEU A 57 -2.48 8.57 -8.38
CA LEU A 57 -1.34 8.34 -9.28
C LEU A 57 -0.67 9.68 -9.55
N ILE A 58 0.52 9.90 -8.98
CA ILE A 58 1.27 11.15 -9.10
C ILE A 58 2.38 11.03 -10.15
N SER A 59 2.66 12.11 -10.85
CA SER A 59 3.64 12.14 -11.94
C SER A 59 4.93 12.88 -11.56
N CYS A 60 4.86 13.86 -10.66
CA CYS A 60 5.95 14.74 -10.28
C CYS A 60 7.00 14.11 -9.35
N ASP A 61 8.27 14.52 -9.49
CA ASP A 61 9.40 13.96 -8.72
C ASP A 61 9.72 14.71 -7.42
N HIS A 62 9.11 15.88 -7.22
CA HIS A 62 9.31 16.70 -6.02
C HIS A 62 8.08 16.64 -5.10
N LEU A 63 8.33 16.59 -3.79
CA LEU A 63 7.29 16.38 -2.77
C LEU A 63 6.28 17.53 -2.71
N ASP A 64 6.74 18.77 -2.83
CA ASP A 64 5.88 19.95 -2.89
C ASP A 64 4.90 19.87 -4.05
N THR A 65 5.39 19.51 -5.24
CA THR A 65 4.56 19.32 -6.43
C THR A 65 3.62 18.13 -6.26
N ALA A 66 4.02 17.08 -5.54
CA ALA A 66 3.17 15.90 -5.29
C ALA A 66 2.00 16.22 -4.37
N ILE A 67 2.23 17.06 -3.37
CA ILE A 67 1.18 17.56 -2.50
C ILE A 67 0.18 18.39 -3.32
N ASP A 68 0.67 19.28 -4.19
CA ASP A 68 -0.20 20.07 -5.07
C ASP A 68 -1.04 19.19 -6.01
N GLU A 69 -0.45 18.16 -6.64
CA GLU A 69 -1.18 17.20 -7.49
C GLU A 69 -2.30 16.46 -6.71
N ILE A 70 -2.00 16.00 -5.49
CA ILE A 70 -2.97 15.31 -4.62
C ILE A 70 -4.12 16.25 -4.26
N MET A 71 -3.80 17.46 -3.79
CA MET A 71 -4.80 18.44 -3.35
C MET A 71 -5.68 18.97 -4.49
N ALA A 72 -5.15 19.05 -5.72
CA ALA A 72 -5.93 19.45 -6.89
C ALA A 72 -7.03 18.43 -7.27
N THR A 73 -6.87 17.17 -6.87
CA THR A 73 -7.81 16.07 -7.18
C THR A 73 -8.94 15.96 -6.14
N ASP A 74 -8.87 16.74 -5.05
CA ASP A 74 -9.85 16.77 -3.96
C ASP A 74 -10.81 17.98 -4.01
N ILE A 75 -10.71 18.82 -5.05
CA ILE A 75 -11.57 20.01 -5.29
C ILE A 75 -12.59 19.74 -6.40
#